data_AF-A0A9W4TB73-F1
#
_entry.id   AF-A0A9W4TB73-F1
#
_cell.length_a   1.000
_cell.length_b   1.000
_cell.length_c   1.000
_cell.angle_alpha   90.00
_cell.angle_beta   90.00
_cell.angle_gamma   90.00
#
_symmetry.space_group_name_H-M   'P 1'
#
loop_
_entity.id
_entity.type
_entity.pdbx_description
1 polymer ?
#
loop_
_entity_poly.entity_id
_entity_poly.type
_entity_poly.pdbx_seq_one_letter_code
_entity_poly.pdbx_strand_id
1 'polypeptide(L)'
;MARLKEEERIQICTLLDEKLYMPVELAKRYSVSISTITRLYNKYKKTQTTKDLPKTGRPRKIHERGERQVIRYIKSGECSNATEVKKKLQSDYDVEVTAQT
;
A
#
# COMPACT_ATOMS: atom_id res chain seq x y z
N MET A 1 20.35 -0.57 -11.48
CA MET A 1 20.63 -1.61 -10.47
C MET A 1 19.65 -2.75 -10.68
N ALA A 2 20.15 -3.98 -10.81
CA ALA A 2 19.30 -5.16 -10.96
C ALA A 2 18.50 -5.42 -9.67
N ARG A 3 17.26 -5.85 -9.82
CA ARG A 3 16.38 -6.19 -8.68
C ARG A 3 16.73 -7.60 -8.20
N LEU A 4 17.00 -7.78 -6.91
CA LEU A 4 17.18 -9.11 -6.31
C LEU A 4 15.97 -9.99 -6.60
N LYS A 5 16.23 -11.23 -7.03
CA LYS A 5 15.21 -12.27 -7.20
C LYS A 5 14.61 -12.67 -5.86
N GLU A 6 13.43 -13.29 -5.88
CA GLU A 6 12.75 -13.68 -4.63
C GLU A 6 13.55 -14.70 -3.83
N GLU A 7 14.19 -15.66 -4.49
CA GLU A 7 15.06 -16.69 -3.88
C GLU A 7 16.24 -16.05 -3.13
N GLU A 8 16.94 -15.11 -3.77
CA GLU A 8 18.05 -14.38 -3.16
C GLU A 8 17.61 -13.59 -1.93
N ARG A 9 16.40 -13.00 -1.97
CA ARG A 9 15.84 -12.28 -0.82
C ARG A 9 15.55 -13.20 0.36
N ILE A 10 15.03 -14.40 0.09
CA ILE A 10 14.77 -15.43 1.11
C ILE A 10 16.09 -15.82 1.76
N GLN A 11 17.09 -16.18 0.95
CA GLN A 11 18.41 -16.58 1.45
C GLN A 11 19.08 -15.48 2.28
N ILE A 12 19.02 -14.22 1.84
CA ILE A 12 19.56 -13.09 2.61
C ILE A 12 18.86 -12.95 3.96
N CYS A 13 17.52 -13.08 3.99
CA CYS A 13 16.76 -12.95 5.23
C CYS A 13 17.04 -14.09 6.21
N THR A 14 17.13 -15.34 5.75
CA THR A 14 17.44 -16.48 6.62
C THR A 14 18.84 -16.39 7.22
N LEU A 15 19.85 -16.06 6.39
CA LEU A 15 21.23 -15.90 6.85
C LEU A 15 21.40 -14.79 7.90
N LEU A 16 20.62 -13.70 7.78
CA LEU A 16 20.62 -12.61 8.76
C LEU A 16 19.87 -12.98 10.04
N ASP A 17 18.80 -13.77 9.94
CA ASP A 17 17.99 -14.18 11.09
C ASP A 17 18.77 -15.16 12.00
N GLU A 18 19.49 -16.10 11.37
CA GLU A 18 20.40 -17.03 12.03
C GLU A 18 21.72 -16.39 12.49
N LYS A 19 21.91 -15.08 12.21
CA LYS A 19 23.12 -14.30 12.54
C LYS A 19 24.43 -14.89 11.98
N LEU A 20 24.35 -15.62 10.86
CA LEU A 20 25.50 -16.28 10.24
C LEU A 20 26.40 -15.31 9.47
N TYR A 21 25.86 -14.18 9.00
CA TYR A 21 26.58 -13.21 8.17
C TYR A 21 26.27 -11.77 8.58
N MET A 22 27.23 -10.89 8.34
CA MET A 22 27.03 -9.45 8.52
C MET A 22 26.40 -8.81 7.26
N PRO A 23 25.55 -7.77 7.39
CA PRO A 23 24.93 -7.11 6.24
C PRO A 23 25.92 -6.60 5.18
N VAL A 24 27.13 -6.22 5.61
CA VAL A 24 28.21 -5.74 4.72
C VAL A 24 28.75 -6.86 3.82
N GLU A 25 28.86 -8.08 4.35
CA GLU A 25 29.38 -9.24 3.61
C GLU A 25 28.38 -9.68 2.54
N LEU A 26 27.10 -9.71 2.90
CA LEU A 26 26.02 -10.01 1.96
C LEU A 26 25.92 -8.94 0.86
N ALA A 27 26.16 -7.66 1.19
CA ALA A 27 26.13 -6.57 0.22
C ALA A 27 27.18 -6.78 -0.88
N LYS A 28 28.39 -7.18 -0.48
CA LYS A 28 29.47 -7.53 -1.40
C LYS A 28 29.12 -8.79 -2.22
N ARG A 29 28.64 -9.85 -1.56
CA ARG A 29 28.32 -11.13 -2.22
C ARG A 29 27.23 -11.00 -3.30
N TYR A 30 26.20 -10.22 -3.02
CA TYR A 30 25.08 -10.02 -3.94
C TYR A 30 25.21 -8.76 -4.81
N SER A 31 26.34 -8.04 -4.73
CA SER A 31 26.58 -6.80 -5.47
C SER A 31 25.44 -5.76 -5.32
N VAL A 32 24.92 -5.62 -4.09
CA VAL A 32 23.87 -4.67 -3.73
C VAL A 32 24.33 -3.73 -2.65
N SER A 33 23.66 -2.59 -2.49
CA SER A 33 23.99 -1.67 -1.40
C SER A 33 23.64 -2.27 -0.04
N ILE A 34 24.42 -1.92 0.99
CA ILE A 34 24.13 -2.28 2.39
C ILE A 34 22.72 -1.82 2.77
N SER A 35 22.33 -0.62 2.34
CA SER A 35 20.99 -0.07 2.56
C SER A 35 19.86 -0.93 1.97
N THR A 36 20.10 -1.62 0.86
CA THR A 36 19.13 -2.55 0.27
C THR A 36 18.91 -3.75 1.18
N ILE A 37 19.99 -4.31 1.71
CA ILE A 37 19.94 -5.45 2.63
C ILE A 37 19.27 -5.07 3.94
N THR A 38 19.66 -3.93 4.53
CA THR A 38 19.04 -3.44 5.76
C THR A 38 17.54 -3.17 5.58
N ARG A 39 17.14 -2.55 4.45
CA ARG A 39 15.72 -2.32 4.14
C ARG A 39 14.96 -3.63 3.95
N LEU A 40 15.55 -4.59 3.24
CA LEU A 40 14.96 -5.91 3.02
C LEU A 40 14.72 -6.63 4.34
N TYR A 41 15.74 -6.71 5.20
CA TYR A 41 15.66 -7.36 6.50
C TYR A 41 14.67 -6.69 7.44
N ASN A 42 14.68 -5.35 7.51
CA ASN A 42 13.71 -4.59 8.31
C ASN A 42 12.27 -4.80 7.82
N LYS A 43 12.05 -4.90 6.50
CA LYS A 43 10.75 -5.25 5.91
C LYS A 43 10.34 -6.66 6.31
N TYR A 44 11.26 -7.62 6.21
CA TYR A 44 11.03 -9.01 6.58
C TYR A 44 10.65 -9.14 8.06
N LYS A 45 11.39 -8.51 8.98
CA LYS A 45 11.06 -8.51 10.41
C LYS A 45 9.66 -7.96 10.73
N LYS A 46 9.18 -6.98 9.95
CA LYS A 46 7.85 -6.36 10.15
C LYS A 46 6.71 -7.17 9.53
N THR A 47 6.93 -7.74 8.35
CA THR A 47 5.85 -8.31 7.53
C THR A 47 5.92 -9.83 7.41
N GLN A 48 7.03 -10.44 7.82
CA GLN A 48 7.36 -11.85 7.62
C GLN A 48 7.30 -12.28 6.14
N THR A 49 7.49 -11.34 5.21
CA THR A 49 7.46 -11.61 3.77
C THR A 49 8.65 -10.96 3.04
N THR A 50 9.21 -11.71 2.09
CA THR A 50 10.25 -11.22 1.16
C THR A 50 9.65 -10.65 -0.13
N LYS A 51 8.40 -11.01 -0.42
CA LYS A 51 7.58 -10.53 -1.52
C LYS A 51 7.42 -9.02 -1.52
N ASP A 52 7.14 -8.49 -2.70
CA ASP A 52 6.82 -7.08 -2.83
C ASP A 52 5.45 -6.80 -2.21
N LEU A 53 5.41 -5.77 -1.37
CA LEU A 53 4.16 -5.33 -0.77
C LEU A 53 3.29 -4.68 -1.85
N PRO A 54 1.95 -4.81 -1.73
CA PRO A 54 1.06 -4.06 -2.60
C PRO A 54 1.38 -2.57 -2.47
N LYS A 55 1.49 -1.89 -3.61
CA LYS A 55 1.72 -0.44 -3.61
C LYS A 55 0.51 0.22 -2.96
N THR A 56 0.74 0.99 -1.90
CA THR A 56 -0.30 1.85 -1.36
C THR A 56 -0.57 2.95 -2.39
N GLY A 57 -1.72 2.88 -3.05
CA GLY A 57 -2.21 3.96 -3.90
C GLY A 57 -2.57 5.20 -3.07
N ARG A 58 -3.02 6.26 -3.75
CA ARG A 58 -3.59 7.42 -3.06
C ARG A 58 -4.85 6.97 -2.31
N PRO A 59 -5.07 7.41 -1.05
CA PRO A 59 -6.32 7.18 -0.36
C PRO A 59 -7.52 7.60 -1.22
N ARG A 60 -8.59 6.80 -1.20
CA ARG A 60 -9.84 7.13 -1.88
C ARG A 60 -10.43 8.42 -1.28
N LYS A 61 -10.99 9.29 -2.11
CA LYS A 61 -11.69 10.50 -1.66
C LYS A 61 -12.95 10.18 -0.84
N ILE A 62 -13.66 9.13 -1.23
CA ILE A 62 -14.85 8.66 -0.52
C ILE A 62 -14.46 7.44 0.31
N HIS A 63 -14.77 7.49 1.61
CA HIS A 63 -14.65 6.35 2.51
C HIS A 63 -15.89 5.44 2.43
N GLU A 64 -15.78 4.22 2.93
CA GLU A 64 -16.85 3.21 2.88
C GLU A 64 -18.20 3.73 3.42
N ARG A 65 -18.18 4.57 4.46
CA ARG A 65 -19.39 5.21 5.00
C ARG A 65 -20.04 6.16 3.98
N GLY A 66 -19.23 6.95 3.27
CA GLY A 66 -19.70 7.84 2.21
C GLY A 66 -20.30 7.05 1.05
N GLU A 67 -19.66 5.95 0.64
CA GLU A 67 -20.19 5.06 -0.41
C GLU A 67 -21.57 4.49 -0.03
N ARG A 68 -21.73 4.04 1.21
CA ARG A 68 -23.03 3.56 1.72
C ARG A 68 -24.09 4.65 1.73
N GLN A 69 -23.71 5.89 2.03
CA GLN A 69 -24.64 7.01 2.04
C GLN A 69 -25.08 7.40 0.63
N VAL A 70 -24.15 7.42 -0.34
CA VAL A 70 -24.49 7.62 -1.76
C VAL A 70 -25.52 6.60 -2.22
N ILE A 71 -25.30 5.32 -1.92
CA ILE A 71 -26.24 4.24 -2.24
C ILE A 71 -27.60 4.49 -1.59
N ARG A 72 -27.63 4.97 -0.35
CA ARG A 72 -28.87 5.29 0.36
C ARG A 72 -29.62 6.43 -0.33
N TYR A 73 -28.95 7.54 -0.66
CA TYR A 73 -29.58 8.68 -1.33
C TYR A 73 -30.22 8.29 -2.66
N ILE A 74 -29.56 7.43 -3.44
CA ILE A 74 -30.12 6.93 -4.70
C ILE A 74 -31.32 6.00 -4.44
N LYS A 75 -31.19 5.06 -3.50
CA LYS A 75 -32.26 4.09 -3.19
C LYS A 75 -33.50 4.72 -2.57
N SER A 76 -33.35 5.75 -1.75
CA SER A 76 -34.50 6.46 -1.15
C SER A 76 -35.17 7.43 -2.13
N GLY A 77 -34.62 7.63 -3.33
CA GLY A 77 -35.09 8.63 -4.29
C GLY A 77 -34.73 10.07 -3.91
N GLU A 78 -33.93 10.25 -2.85
CA GLU A 78 -33.45 11.55 -2.40
C GLU A 78 -32.48 12.22 -3.37
N CYS A 79 -31.80 11.45 -4.21
CA CYS A 79 -30.96 11.94 -5.29
C CYS A 79 -31.21 11.10 -6.54
N SER A 80 -31.42 11.78 -7.67
CA SER A 80 -31.67 11.14 -8.96
C SER A 80 -30.48 11.24 -9.91
N ASN A 81 -29.55 12.17 -9.66
CA ASN A 81 -28.38 12.40 -10.50
C ASN A 81 -27.07 12.52 -9.69
N ALA A 82 -25.93 12.35 -10.36
CA ALA A 82 -24.61 12.42 -9.74
C ALA A 82 -24.28 13.81 -9.19
N THR A 83 -24.84 14.89 -9.76
CA THR A 83 -24.62 16.26 -9.30
C THR A 83 -25.31 16.56 -7.97
N GLU A 84 -26.48 15.99 -7.72
CA GLU A 84 -27.21 16.06 -6.45
C GLU A 84 -26.49 15.29 -5.37
N VAL A 85 -26.02 14.08 -5.69
CA VAL A 85 -25.19 13.28 -4.78
C VAL A 85 -23.94 14.04 -4.40
N LYS A 86 -23.24 14.66 -5.36
CA LYS A 86 -22.07 15.51 -5.09
C LYS A 86 -22.40 16.64 -4.12
N LYS A 87 -23.50 17.37 -4.35
CA LYS A 87 -23.91 18.49 -3.49
C LYS A 87 -24.21 18.03 -2.07
N LYS A 88 -24.91 16.89 -1.91
CA LYS A 88 -25.20 16.32 -0.58
C LYS A 88 -23.96 15.82 0.14
N LEU A 89 -23.04 15.17 -0.58
CA LEU A 89 -21.76 14.76 0.00
C LEU A 89 -20.95 15.96 0.49
N GLN A 90 -21.00 17.08 -0.23
CA GLN A 90 -20.39 18.31 0.22
C GLN A 90 -21.09 18.88 1.47
N SER A 91 -22.42 18.96 1.48
CA SER A 91 -23.14 19.56 2.61
C SER A 91 -23.02 18.75 3.90
N ASP A 92 -23.10 17.42 3.79
CA ASP A 92 -23.26 16.55 4.96
C ASP A 92 -21.92 16.04 5.50
N TYR A 93 -20.90 15.95 4.63
CA TYR A 93 -19.61 15.36 4.95
C TYR A 93 -18.39 16.22 4.55
N ASP A 94 -18.61 17.39 3.93
CA ASP A 94 -17.54 18.28 3.41
C ASP A 94 -16.59 17.58 2.42
N VAL A 95 -17.13 16.64 1.63
CA VAL A 95 -16.35 15.83 0.68
C VAL A 95 -16.50 16.32 -0.76
N GLU A 96 -15.43 16.96 -1.27
CA GLU A 96 -15.38 17.45 -2.65
C GLU A 96 -15.02 16.35 -3.67
N VAL A 97 -16.05 15.91 -4.40
CA VAL A 97 -15.94 14.89 -5.46
C VAL A 97 -16.35 15.44 -6.83
N THR A 98 -15.87 14.79 -7.89
CA THR A 98 -16.34 15.07 -9.26
C THR A 98 -17.52 14.15 -9.58
N ALA A 99 -18.40 14.56 -10.51
CA ALA A 99 -19.55 13.73 -10.88
C ALA A 99 -19.18 12.41 -11.60
N GLN A 100 -17.90 12.26 -11.98
CA GLN A 100 -17.34 11.07 -12.63
C GLN A 100 -16.48 10.22 -11.67
N THR A 101 -16.44 10.57 -10.38
CA THR A 101 -15.73 9.80 -9.34
C THR A 101 -16.42 8.47 -9.09
#